data_AF-R7JJB9-F1
#
_entry.id   AF-R7JJB9-F1
#
_cell.length_a   1.000
_cell.length_b   1.000
_cell.length_c   1.000
_cell.angle_alpha   90.00
_cell.angle_beta   90.00
_cell.angle_gamma   90.00
#
_symmetry.space_group_name_H-M   'P 1'
#
loop_
_entity.id
_entity.type
_entity.pdbx_description
1 polymer ?
#
loop_
_entity_poly.entity_id
_entity_poly.type
_entity_poly.pdbx_seq_one_letter_code
_entity_poly.pdbx_strand_id
1 'polypeptide(L)'
;MLDQTGQKYNTVYYVSYTQEQINWLGNTALKKGMSNQHNIIILNHYPFQPHSNNATTYLCDGDFVHDWNMIPDIVEAFRNRTKIKSTYKNQLSTNDSISVNFDFTDSSGQFICYLGGHAHCFAYFNVLGLSVQTSLPHQQMILCSNQAPSEAGVVYNRVKRQEDTISSNSFNIYYIDTQNKKIYITFFGAYQPENNSSYPEIIVLPYS
;
A
#
# COMPACT_ATOMS: atom_id res chain seq x y z
N MET A 1 1.31 20.68 8.59
CA MET A 1 2.42 21.07 7.69
C MET A 1 1.99 20.65 6.30
N LEU A 2 1.88 21.59 5.34
CA LEU A 2 1.66 21.23 3.95
C LEU A 2 3.03 21.03 3.32
N ASP A 3 3.28 19.82 2.84
CA ASP A 3 4.58 19.39 2.32
C ASP A 3 4.87 19.98 0.94
N GLN A 4 3.83 20.20 0.14
CA GLN A 4 3.94 20.82 -1.17
C GLN A 4 3.49 22.28 -1.11
N THR A 5 4.36 23.19 -1.56
CA THR A 5 4.06 24.62 -1.70
C THR A 5 3.22 24.95 -2.94
N GLY A 6 2.92 23.94 -3.77
CA GLY A 6 2.05 24.04 -4.95
C GLY A 6 1.76 22.68 -5.59
N GLN A 7 0.74 22.63 -6.44
CA GLN A 7 0.35 21.42 -7.17
C GLN A 7 1.26 21.23 -8.39
N LYS A 8 2.22 20.32 -8.30
CA LYS A 8 3.15 20.02 -9.41
C LYS A 8 2.62 18.96 -10.37
N TYR A 9 1.89 17.98 -9.85
CA TYR A 9 1.30 16.89 -10.62
C TYR A 9 -0.20 16.78 -10.32
N ASN A 10 -0.96 16.28 -11.29
CA ASN A 10 -2.35 15.94 -11.06
C ASN A 10 -2.43 14.64 -10.25
N THR A 11 -2.69 14.76 -8.95
CA THR A 11 -2.72 13.63 -8.01
C THR A 11 -3.88 12.67 -8.24
N VAL A 12 -4.82 12.99 -9.14
CA VAL A 12 -5.82 12.04 -9.64
C VAL A 12 -5.16 10.96 -10.49
N TYR A 13 -4.11 11.29 -11.25
CA TYR A 13 -3.45 10.37 -12.19
C TYR A 13 -2.03 9.98 -11.76
N TYR A 14 -1.44 10.72 -10.83
CA TYR A 14 -0.03 10.59 -10.50
C TYR A 14 0.22 10.53 -8.99
N VAL A 15 0.87 9.46 -8.56
CA VAL A 15 1.44 9.38 -7.22
C VAL A 15 2.78 10.08 -7.23
N SER A 16 2.95 11.08 -6.38
CA SER A 16 4.24 11.75 -6.23
C SER A 16 4.55 11.94 -4.75
N TYR A 17 5.82 11.74 -4.43
CA TYR A 17 6.37 12.07 -3.13
C TYR A 17 7.40 13.18 -3.27
N THR A 18 7.62 13.94 -2.22
CA THR A 18 8.75 14.88 -2.16
C THR A 18 9.95 14.21 -1.48
N GLN A 19 11.13 14.80 -1.69
CA GLN A 19 12.32 14.41 -0.95
C GLN A 19 12.12 14.54 0.57
N GLU A 20 11.34 15.52 1.02
CA GLU A 20 11.04 15.75 2.44
C GLU A 20 10.20 14.62 3.03
N GLN A 21 9.13 14.17 2.34
CA GLN A 21 8.32 13.03 2.76
C GLN A 21 9.16 11.77 2.91
N ILE A 22 10.02 11.50 1.93
CA ILE A 22 10.87 10.31 1.94
C ILE A 22 11.93 10.38 3.03
N ASN A 23 12.53 11.57 3.24
CA ASN A 23 13.44 11.80 4.36
C ASN A 23 12.75 11.61 5.71
N TRP A 24 11.52 12.10 5.86
CA TRP A 24 10.75 11.94 7.09
C TRP A 24 10.41 10.48 7.35
N LEU A 25 9.98 9.74 6.32
CA LEU A 25 9.73 8.30 6.41
C LEU A 25 10.96 7.55 6.95
N GLY A 26 12.12 7.71 6.29
CA GLY A 26 13.33 6.97 6.64
C GLY A 26 13.99 7.42 7.96
N ASN A 27 14.13 8.73 8.17
CA ASN A 27 14.88 9.25 9.33
C ASN A 27 14.03 9.43 10.58
N THR A 28 12.71 9.61 10.44
CA THR A 28 11.81 9.85 11.56
C THR A 28 10.88 8.67 11.77
N ALA A 29 9.97 8.39 10.85
CA ALA A 29 8.89 7.42 11.08
C ALA A 29 9.38 5.99 11.32
N LEU A 30 10.41 5.56 10.59
CA LEU A 30 10.98 4.20 10.69
C LEU A 30 12.17 4.09 11.65
N LYS A 31 12.52 5.16 12.38
CA LYS A 31 13.77 5.18 13.17
C LYS A 31 13.64 5.88 14.52
N LYS A 32 13.12 7.10 14.56
CA LYS A 32 13.17 7.93 15.76
C LYS A 32 12.23 7.41 16.85
N GLY A 33 12.81 6.96 17.97
CA GLY A 33 12.04 6.48 19.13
C GLY A 33 11.38 5.11 18.93
N MET A 34 11.70 4.40 17.84
CA MET A 34 11.15 3.08 17.56
C MET A 34 11.71 2.03 18.52
N SER A 35 10.88 1.04 18.85
CA SER A 35 11.24 -0.12 19.67
C SER A 35 10.61 -1.38 19.10
N ASN A 36 11.03 -2.55 19.56
CA ASN A 36 10.46 -3.84 19.12
C ASN A 36 8.99 -4.06 19.50
N GLN A 37 8.39 -3.15 20.28
CA GLN A 37 6.95 -3.18 20.58
C GLN A 37 6.11 -2.46 19.50
N HIS A 38 6.76 -1.70 18.62
CA HIS A 38 6.07 -0.94 17.57
C HIS A 38 5.82 -1.82 16.35
N ASN A 39 4.56 -1.81 15.89
CA ASN A 39 4.11 -2.47 14.68
C ASN A 39 3.74 -1.40 13.66
N ILE A 40 4.18 -1.58 12.41
CA ILE A 40 4.11 -0.55 11.36
C ILE A 40 3.20 -1.02 10.25
N ILE A 41 2.25 -0.16 9.91
CA ILE A 41 1.40 -0.27 8.73
C ILE A 41 1.60 1.00 7.93
N ILE A 42 1.79 0.87 6.62
CA ILE A 42 1.91 2.03 5.73
C ILE A 42 0.68 2.06 4.84
N LEU A 43 -0.01 3.20 4.86
CA LEU A 43 -1.17 3.46 4.02
C LEU A 43 -0.68 4.17 2.76
N ASN A 44 -0.99 3.61 1.59
CA ASN A 44 -0.73 4.27 0.32
C ASN A 44 -2.00 4.31 -0.52
N HIS A 45 -2.20 5.39 -1.25
CA HIS A 45 -3.39 5.50 -2.10
C HIS A 45 -3.34 4.45 -3.22
N TYR A 46 -2.22 4.34 -3.93
CA TYR A 46 -2.07 3.46 -5.09
C TYR A 46 -1.38 2.13 -4.77
N PRO A 47 -1.67 1.03 -5.51
CA PRO A 47 -1.01 -0.25 -5.34
C PRO A 47 0.49 -0.23 -5.65
N PHE A 48 1.32 -0.81 -4.77
CA PHE A 48 2.76 -1.01 -5.00
C PHE A 48 3.00 -2.20 -5.93
N GLN A 49 2.80 -1.98 -7.22
CA GLN A 49 3.12 -2.90 -8.32
C GLN A 49 3.55 -2.07 -9.54
N PRO A 50 4.18 -2.68 -10.57
CA PRO A 50 4.38 -2.01 -11.84
C PRO A 50 3.04 -1.61 -12.48
N HIS A 51 3.03 -0.46 -13.17
CA HIS A 51 1.88 -0.02 -13.96
C HIS A 51 1.57 -1.00 -15.09
N SER A 52 0.28 -1.18 -15.36
CA SER A 52 -0.21 -2.13 -16.33
C SER A 52 -1.34 -1.58 -17.18
N ASN A 53 -1.04 -1.23 -18.44
CA ASN A 53 -2.04 -0.74 -19.40
C ASN A 53 -3.11 -1.78 -19.78
N ASN A 54 -2.88 -3.08 -19.50
CA ASN A 54 -3.83 -4.16 -19.78
C ASN A 54 -4.46 -4.74 -18.51
N ALA A 55 -4.39 -4.01 -17.40
CA ALA A 55 -4.97 -4.39 -16.11
C ALA A 55 -4.52 -5.78 -15.59
N THR A 56 -3.27 -6.16 -15.87
CA THR A 56 -2.65 -7.36 -15.28
C THR A 56 -2.12 -7.13 -13.86
N THR A 57 -2.07 -5.88 -13.41
CA THR A 57 -1.83 -5.47 -12.02
C THR A 57 -2.97 -4.59 -11.52
N TYR A 58 -3.00 -4.29 -10.22
CA TYR A 58 -3.97 -3.37 -9.65
C TYR A 58 -3.61 -1.89 -9.87
N LEU A 59 -2.43 -1.60 -10.40
CA LEU A 59 -2.01 -0.28 -10.85
C LEU A 59 -2.22 -0.19 -12.37
N CYS A 60 -3.42 0.20 -12.82
CA CYS A 60 -3.73 0.29 -14.26
C CYS A 60 -4.23 1.67 -14.71
N ASP A 61 -4.65 2.50 -13.77
CA ASP A 61 -5.30 3.79 -13.97
C ASP A 61 -4.57 4.88 -13.16
N GLY A 62 -3.57 5.50 -13.77
CA GLY A 62 -2.63 6.38 -13.07
C GLY A 62 -1.36 5.63 -12.66
N ASP A 63 -0.31 6.37 -12.30
CA ASP A 63 1.03 5.79 -12.11
C ASP A 63 1.87 6.61 -11.11
N PHE A 64 2.96 6.02 -10.64
CA PHE A 64 3.93 6.71 -9.80
C PHE A 64 4.86 7.57 -10.64
N VAL A 65 5.07 8.83 -10.24
CA VAL A 65 6.02 9.75 -10.89
C VAL A 65 7.46 9.30 -10.69
N HIS A 66 7.75 8.64 -9.57
CA HIS A 66 9.01 7.96 -9.30
C HIS A 66 8.80 6.45 -9.33
N ASP A 67 9.86 5.65 -9.39
CA ASP A 67 9.67 4.19 -9.45
C ASP A 67 8.78 3.69 -8.29
N TRP A 68 7.75 2.91 -8.63
CA TRP A 68 6.72 2.44 -7.72
C TRP A 68 7.30 1.68 -6.49
N ASN A 69 8.48 1.08 -6.65
CA ASN A 69 9.15 0.28 -5.64
C ASN A 69 9.95 1.10 -4.62
N MET A 70 9.98 2.44 -4.71
CA MET A 70 10.77 3.28 -3.79
C MET A 70 10.44 3.07 -2.31
N ILE A 71 9.17 3.17 -1.92
CA ILE A 71 8.76 2.91 -0.53
C ILE A 71 8.97 1.44 -0.15
N PRO A 72 8.56 0.45 -0.98
CA PRO A 72 8.87 -0.95 -0.73
C PRO A 72 10.35 -1.27 -0.51
N ASP A 73 11.27 -0.71 -1.29
CA ASP A 73 12.72 -0.90 -1.13
C ASP A 73 13.22 -0.32 0.20
N ILE A 74 12.76 0.88 0.58
CA ILE A 74 13.07 1.49 1.88
C ILE A 74 12.62 0.59 3.03
N VAL A 75 11.38 0.08 2.94
CA VAL A 75 10.81 -0.82 3.95
C VAL A 75 11.56 -2.15 3.98
N GLU A 76 12.00 -2.67 2.83
CA GLU A 76 12.77 -3.91 2.77
C GLU A 76 14.13 -3.74 3.46
N ALA A 77 14.82 -2.63 3.24
CA ALA A 77 16.04 -2.31 3.95
C ALA A 77 15.80 -2.17 5.47
N PHE A 78 14.69 -1.55 5.88
CA PHE A 78 14.30 -1.47 7.28
C PHE A 78 14.05 -2.84 7.91
N ARG A 79 13.32 -3.74 7.21
CA ARG A 79 13.01 -5.10 7.65
C ARG A 79 14.27 -5.96 7.79
N ASN A 80 15.21 -5.80 6.86
CA ASN A 80 16.49 -6.53 6.87
C ASN A 80 17.55 -5.93 7.79
N ARG A 81 17.29 -4.77 8.41
CA ARG A 81 18.28 -4.02 9.21
C ARG A 81 19.53 -3.69 8.40
N THR A 82 19.34 -3.23 7.17
CA THR A 82 20.44 -2.89 6.25
C THR A 82 20.42 -1.42 5.88
N LYS A 83 21.47 -1.00 5.15
CA LYS A 83 21.54 0.32 4.54
C LYS A 83 20.92 0.28 3.15
N ILE A 84 20.31 1.38 2.74
CA ILE A 84 19.84 1.58 1.37
C ILE A 84 20.41 2.90 0.84
N LYS A 85 20.95 2.85 -0.38
CA LYS A 85 21.39 4.03 -1.12
C LYS A 85 20.98 3.89 -2.58
N SER A 86 19.99 4.67 -3.00
CA SER A 86 19.38 4.59 -4.32
C SER A 86 18.92 5.96 -4.79
N THR A 87 18.83 6.15 -6.11
CA THR A 87 18.19 7.31 -6.72
C THR A 87 17.02 6.84 -7.56
N TYR A 88 15.82 7.29 -7.21
CA TYR A 88 14.58 6.96 -7.90
C TYR A 88 14.28 8.07 -8.89
N LYS A 89 14.27 7.72 -10.18
CA LYS A 89 14.13 8.70 -11.25
C LYS A 89 12.69 9.17 -11.35
N ASN A 90 12.52 10.43 -11.69
CA ASN A 90 11.22 10.97 -12.03
C ASN A 90 10.97 10.75 -13.53
N GLN A 91 9.88 10.07 -13.87
CA GLN A 91 9.57 9.72 -15.26
C GLN A 91 9.05 10.90 -16.11
N LEU A 92 8.66 12.00 -15.46
CA LEU A 92 8.13 13.21 -16.11
C LEU A 92 9.15 14.36 -16.18
N SER A 93 10.22 14.30 -15.39
CA SER A 93 11.23 15.36 -15.30
C SER A 93 12.58 14.80 -14.87
N THR A 94 13.65 15.08 -15.61
CA THR A 94 14.99 14.58 -15.29
C THR A 94 15.60 15.20 -14.04
N ASN A 95 15.12 16.38 -13.61
CA ASN A 95 15.72 17.15 -12.52
C ASN A 95 15.07 16.91 -11.16
N ASP A 96 14.04 16.07 -11.10
CA ASP A 96 13.18 15.88 -9.93
C ASP A 96 13.29 14.49 -9.32
N SER A 97 14.43 13.84 -9.48
CA SER A 97 14.70 12.52 -8.88
C SER A 97 14.76 12.60 -7.35
N ILE A 98 14.39 11.51 -6.68
CA ILE A 98 14.50 11.38 -5.22
C ILE A 98 15.73 10.56 -4.87
N SER A 99 16.52 11.06 -3.92
CA SER A 99 17.67 10.35 -3.37
C SER A 99 17.31 9.71 -2.03
N VAL A 100 17.51 8.40 -1.93
CA VAL A 100 17.33 7.63 -0.71
C VAL A 100 18.71 7.24 -0.19
N ASN A 101 18.98 7.55 1.08
CA ASN A 101 20.22 7.16 1.76
C ASN A 101 19.92 6.99 3.25
N PHE A 102 19.52 5.79 3.65
CA PHE A 102 19.13 5.48 5.02
C PHE A 102 19.95 4.32 5.57
N ASP A 103 20.16 4.36 6.89
CA ASP A 103 20.84 3.33 7.65
C ASP A 103 19.91 2.78 8.73
N PHE A 104 19.44 1.55 8.55
CA PHE A 104 18.51 0.87 9.45
C PHE A 104 19.18 -0.24 10.28
N THR A 105 20.52 -0.32 10.34
CA THR A 105 21.21 -1.36 11.11
C THR A 105 20.77 -1.43 12.57
N ASP A 106 20.55 -0.26 13.17
CA ASP A 106 20.16 -0.13 14.57
C ASP A 106 18.65 0.17 14.75
N SER A 107 17.87 0.08 13.68
CA SER A 107 16.43 0.33 13.75
C SER A 107 15.70 -0.81 14.46
N SER A 108 14.55 -0.48 15.06
CA SER A 108 13.68 -1.41 15.77
C SER A 108 12.24 -1.33 15.25
N GLY A 109 11.40 -2.29 15.65
CA GLY A 109 9.99 -2.37 15.25
C GLY A 109 9.74 -3.32 14.08
N GLN A 110 8.49 -3.68 13.87
CA GLN A 110 8.07 -4.70 12.91
C GLN A 110 7.13 -4.13 11.87
N PHE A 111 7.49 -4.29 10.59
CA PHE A 111 6.56 -4.03 9.50
C PHE A 111 5.53 -5.16 9.39
N ILE A 112 4.25 -4.78 9.23
CA ILE A 112 3.12 -5.71 9.13
C ILE A 112 2.69 -5.84 7.68
N CYS A 113 2.16 -4.78 7.08
CA CYS A 113 1.64 -4.77 5.71
C CYS A 113 1.45 -3.34 5.19
N TYR A 114 1.14 -3.25 3.90
CA TYR A 114 0.56 -2.06 3.29
C TYR A 114 -0.96 -2.16 3.25
N LEU A 115 -1.60 -1.03 3.50
CA LEU A 115 -3.01 -0.84 3.17
C LEU A 115 -3.10 0.10 1.97
N GLY A 116 -3.76 -0.37 0.92
CA GLY A 116 -3.91 0.30 -0.37
C GLY A 116 -5.33 0.77 -0.62
N GLY A 117 -5.49 1.71 -1.55
CA GLY A 117 -6.77 2.06 -2.15
C GLY A 117 -6.66 2.14 -3.66
N HIS A 118 -7.32 3.17 -4.24
CA HIS A 118 -7.35 3.51 -5.66
C HIS A 118 -8.08 2.48 -6.53
N ALA A 119 -7.66 1.21 -6.49
CA ALA A 119 -8.49 0.12 -6.99
C ALA A 119 -9.57 -0.22 -5.97
N HIS A 120 -10.83 0.00 -6.34
CA HIS A 120 -11.99 -0.16 -5.46
C HIS A 120 -12.46 -1.61 -5.37
N CYS A 121 -11.57 -2.49 -4.91
CA CYS A 121 -11.80 -3.91 -4.75
C CYS A 121 -11.15 -4.46 -3.48
N PHE A 122 -11.59 -5.66 -3.06
CA PHE A 122 -10.80 -6.44 -2.13
C PHE A 122 -9.75 -7.24 -2.90
N ALA A 123 -8.48 -7.03 -2.56
CA ALA A 123 -7.38 -7.83 -3.02
C ALA A 123 -6.29 -7.88 -1.95
N TYR A 124 -5.47 -8.93 -2.00
CA TYR A 124 -4.21 -8.96 -1.29
C TYR A 124 -3.16 -9.63 -2.18
N PHE A 125 -1.94 -9.12 -2.16
CA PHE A 125 -0.87 -9.64 -2.98
C PHE A 125 0.50 -9.41 -2.34
N ASN A 126 1.46 -10.22 -2.78
CA ASN A 126 2.86 -10.02 -2.47
C ASN A 126 3.42 -8.89 -3.33
N VAL A 127 4.16 -7.97 -2.72
CA VAL A 127 4.96 -6.98 -3.44
C VAL A 127 6.21 -7.68 -3.96
N LEU A 128 6.38 -7.70 -5.29
CA LEU A 128 7.42 -8.46 -5.98
C LEU A 128 8.33 -7.54 -6.80
N GLY A 129 9.56 -7.97 -7.09
CA GLY A 129 10.49 -7.20 -7.93
C GLY A 129 11.18 -6.06 -7.18
N LEU A 130 11.38 -6.22 -5.87
CA LEU A 130 12.17 -5.28 -5.06
C LEU A 130 13.65 -5.35 -5.43
N SER A 131 14.32 -4.20 -5.36
CA SER A 131 15.75 -4.09 -5.65
C SER A 131 16.60 -4.64 -4.51
N VAL A 132 16.05 -4.59 -3.28
CA VAL A 132 16.70 -5.08 -2.07
C VAL A 132 16.52 -6.59 -1.96
N GLN A 133 17.62 -7.32 -2.07
CA GLN A 133 17.63 -8.78 -1.88
C GLN A 133 17.36 -9.12 -0.42
N THR A 134 16.50 -10.11 -0.21
CA THR A 134 16.12 -10.58 1.13
C THR A 134 15.80 -12.08 1.13
N SER A 135 15.92 -12.69 2.30
CA SER A 135 15.36 -14.02 2.58
C SER A 135 14.06 -13.96 3.38
N LEU A 136 13.61 -12.76 3.75
CA LEU A 136 12.35 -12.55 4.45
C LEU A 136 11.17 -12.86 3.52
N PRO A 137 10.02 -13.26 4.07
CA PRO A 137 8.79 -13.34 3.31
C PRO A 137 8.48 -12.03 2.59
N HIS A 138 7.83 -12.11 1.44
CA HIS A 138 7.46 -10.92 0.68
C HIS A 138 6.62 -9.95 1.51
N GLN A 139 6.82 -8.65 1.30
CA GLN A 139 5.93 -7.64 1.83
C GLN A 139 4.53 -7.86 1.23
N GLN A 140 3.50 -7.59 2.03
CA GLN A 140 2.11 -7.78 1.59
C GLN A 140 1.40 -6.45 1.49
N MET A 141 0.58 -6.32 0.46
CA MET A 141 -0.35 -5.22 0.29
C MET A 141 -1.78 -5.73 0.27
N ILE A 142 -2.64 -5.05 1.01
CA ILE A 142 -4.07 -5.32 1.11
C ILE A 142 -4.81 -4.11 0.56
N LEU A 143 -5.62 -4.30 -0.48
CA LEU A 143 -6.46 -3.23 -1.02
C LEU A 143 -7.76 -3.15 -0.22
N CYS A 144 -8.00 -1.96 0.30
CA CYS A 144 -9.05 -1.65 1.25
C CYS A 144 -10.08 -0.79 0.55
N SER A 145 -11.25 -1.33 0.23
CA SER A 145 -12.30 -0.54 -0.39
C SER A 145 -13.69 -0.87 0.18
N ASN A 146 -14.28 0.15 0.77
CA ASN A 146 -15.71 0.37 0.87
C ASN A 146 -16.11 1.33 -0.26
N GLN A 147 -16.61 0.76 -1.36
CA GLN A 147 -16.90 1.45 -2.64
C GLN A 147 -17.92 2.62 -2.52
N ALA A 148 -18.09 3.43 -3.57
CA ALA A 148 -19.20 4.37 -3.71
C ALA A 148 -20.32 3.81 -4.63
N PRO A 149 -21.61 4.19 -4.46
CA PRO A 149 -22.72 3.72 -5.29
C PRO A 149 -22.57 3.99 -6.79
N SER A 150 -21.82 5.03 -7.17
CA SER A 150 -21.64 5.47 -8.55
C SER A 150 -20.55 4.70 -9.32
N GLU A 151 -19.79 3.82 -8.67
CA GLU A 151 -18.60 3.17 -9.22
C GLU A 151 -18.79 1.66 -9.42
N ALA A 152 -19.95 1.27 -9.98
CA ALA A 152 -20.14 -0.05 -10.57
C ALA A 152 -19.25 -0.22 -11.83
N GLY A 153 -17.93 -0.12 -11.66
CA GLY A 153 -16.93 -0.20 -12.71
C GLY A 153 -16.58 -1.66 -13.01
N VAL A 154 -16.80 -2.05 -14.27
CA VAL A 154 -16.69 -3.41 -14.83
C VAL A 154 -15.29 -4.06 -14.64
N VAL A 155 -14.24 -3.28 -14.35
CA VAL A 155 -12.84 -3.75 -14.28
C VAL A 155 -12.47 -4.33 -12.90
N TYR A 156 -13.04 -3.80 -11.80
CA TYR A 156 -12.63 -4.15 -10.43
C TYR A 156 -13.77 -4.56 -9.50
N ASN A 157 -15.03 -4.43 -9.94
CA ASN A 157 -16.19 -4.48 -9.03
C ASN A 157 -17.05 -5.74 -9.22
N ARG A 158 -17.40 -6.41 -8.11
CA ARG A 158 -18.44 -7.47 -8.05
C ARG A 158 -19.55 -7.20 -7.02
N VAL A 159 -19.52 -6.06 -6.32
CA VAL A 159 -20.49 -5.69 -5.28
C VAL A 159 -21.47 -4.66 -5.84
N LYS A 160 -22.76 -4.99 -5.86
CA LYS A 160 -23.83 -4.04 -6.18
C LYS A 160 -24.00 -3.05 -5.03
N ARG A 161 -23.82 -1.76 -5.30
CA ARG A 161 -24.20 -0.65 -4.41
C ARG A 161 -25.26 0.18 -5.12
N GLN A 162 -26.37 0.42 -4.44
CA GLN A 162 -27.43 1.29 -4.93
C GLN A 162 -27.47 2.54 -4.05
N GLU A 163 -27.56 3.71 -4.69
CA GLU A 163 -27.72 5.00 -4.02
C GLU A 163 -28.90 4.94 -3.04
N ASP A 164 -28.73 5.52 -1.86
CA ASP A 164 -29.73 5.60 -0.79
C ASP A 164 -30.31 4.25 -0.27
N THR A 165 -29.58 3.14 -0.44
CA THR A 165 -30.01 1.83 0.09
C THR A 165 -29.12 1.33 1.23
N ILE A 166 -29.53 0.27 1.94
CA ILE A 166 -28.68 -0.39 2.96
C ILE A 166 -27.39 -0.99 2.37
N SER A 167 -27.35 -1.22 1.06
CA SER A 167 -26.15 -1.65 0.33
C SER A 167 -25.18 -0.51 0.03
N SER A 168 -25.52 0.73 0.39
CA SER A 168 -24.70 1.92 0.11
C SER A 168 -23.63 2.20 1.16
N ASN A 169 -23.62 1.51 2.29
CA ASN A 169 -22.67 1.70 3.37
C ASN A 169 -21.89 0.42 3.62
N SER A 170 -20.58 0.55 3.85
CA SER A 170 -19.75 -0.55 4.33
C SER A 170 -18.54 -0.05 5.12
N PHE A 171 -18.04 -0.92 6.00
CA PHE A 171 -16.78 -0.73 6.69
C PHE A 171 -16.02 -2.06 6.78
N ASN A 172 -14.70 -1.94 6.91
CA ASN A 172 -13.78 -3.07 6.97
C ASN A 172 -13.24 -3.16 8.41
N ILE A 173 -13.09 -4.37 8.92
CA ILE A 173 -12.44 -4.64 10.20
C ILE A 173 -11.16 -5.41 9.92
N TYR A 174 -10.05 -4.92 10.47
CA TYR A 174 -8.76 -5.59 10.47
C TYR A 174 -8.36 -5.89 11.91
N TYR A 175 -8.22 -7.17 12.23
CA TYR A 175 -7.64 -7.62 13.50
C TYR A 175 -6.24 -8.17 13.21
N ILE A 176 -5.21 -7.54 13.78
CA ILE A 176 -3.82 -7.92 13.58
C ILE A 176 -3.34 -8.65 14.82
N ASP A 177 -3.22 -9.96 14.69
CA ASP A 177 -2.68 -10.83 15.72
C ASP A 177 -1.16 -10.91 15.56
N THR A 178 -0.46 -10.12 16.39
CA THR A 178 1.00 -10.04 16.37
C THR A 178 1.70 -11.24 16.98
N GLN A 179 0.99 -12.05 17.77
CA GLN A 179 1.55 -13.26 18.37
C GLN A 179 1.56 -14.40 17.35
N ASN A 180 0.45 -14.58 16.63
CA ASN A 180 0.30 -15.63 15.61
C ASN A 180 0.66 -15.16 14.20
N LYS A 181 1.05 -13.90 14.03
CA LYS A 181 1.47 -13.28 12.76
C LYS A 181 0.40 -13.39 11.67
N LYS A 182 -0.85 -13.13 12.05
CA LYS A 182 -2.04 -13.21 11.19
C LYS A 182 -2.81 -11.90 11.16
N ILE A 183 -3.35 -11.57 10.01
CA ILE A 183 -4.32 -10.50 9.81
C ILE A 183 -5.66 -11.17 9.52
N TYR A 184 -6.67 -10.87 10.32
CA TYR A 184 -8.03 -11.29 10.13
C TYR A 184 -8.81 -10.12 9.56
N ILE A 185 -9.47 -10.34 8.44
CA ILE A 185 -10.19 -9.31 7.70
C ILE A 185 -11.64 -9.75 7.58
N THR A 186 -12.54 -8.87 7.96
CA THR A 186 -13.97 -9.04 7.72
C THR A 186 -14.60 -7.71 7.32
N PHE A 187 -15.80 -7.77 6.78
CA PHE A 187 -16.49 -6.64 6.18
C PHE A 187 -17.93 -6.64 6.68
N PHE A 188 -18.47 -5.45 6.88
CA PHE A 188 -19.88 -5.29 7.20
C PHE A 188 -20.49 -4.23 6.29
N GLY A 189 -21.72 -4.48 5.82
CA GLY A 189 -22.37 -3.66 4.80
C GLY A 189 -22.13 -4.20 3.40
N ALA A 190 -22.12 -3.33 2.39
CA ALA A 190 -22.10 -3.66 0.96
C ALA A 190 -21.15 -4.81 0.55
N TYR A 191 -21.68 -6.03 0.60
CA TYR A 191 -21.05 -7.26 0.18
C TYR A 191 -22.17 -8.25 -0.16
N GLN A 192 -22.31 -8.58 -1.45
CA GLN A 192 -23.19 -9.66 -1.91
C GLN A 192 -22.56 -10.32 -3.15
N PRO A 193 -21.73 -11.36 -2.99
CA PRO A 193 -21.47 -12.27 -4.09
C PRO A 193 -22.75 -13.05 -4.29
N GLU A 194 -23.46 -12.76 -5.37
CA GLU A 194 -24.51 -13.65 -5.84
C GLU A 194 -23.87 -15.03 -6.08
N ASN A 195 -24.23 -16.02 -5.25
CA ASN A 195 -23.89 -17.44 -5.41
C ASN A 195 -22.39 -17.79 -5.44
N ASN A 196 -21.58 -17.26 -4.51
CA ASN A 196 -20.22 -17.80 -4.30
C ASN A 196 -20.02 -18.34 -2.88
N SER A 197 -20.29 -19.63 -2.69
CA SER A 197 -20.07 -20.35 -1.43
C SER A 197 -18.60 -20.50 -1.01
N SER A 198 -17.65 -20.04 -1.84
CA SER A 198 -16.21 -20.12 -1.55
C SER A 198 -15.62 -18.88 -0.89
N TYR A 199 -16.42 -17.85 -0.62
CA TYR A 199 -15.92 -16.64 0.05
C TYR A 199 -16.14 -16.72 1.58
N PRO A 200 -15.07 -16.64 2.39
CA PRO A 200 -15.18 -16.80 3.83
C PRO A 200 -15.69 -15.53 4.52
N GLU A 201 -16.44 -15.68 5.60
CA GLU A 201 -16.89 -14.56 6.46
C GLU A 201 -15.71 -13.78 7.07
N ILE A 202 -14.59 -14.50 7.30
CA ILE A 202 -13.33 -13.95 7.82
C ILE A 202 -12.19 -14.46 6.93
N ILE A 203 -11.44 -13.54 6.36
CA ILE A 203 -10.23 -13.81 5.59
C ILE A 203 -9.04 -13.79 6.55
N VAL A 204 -8.16 -14.77 6.44
CA VAL A 204 -6.98 -14.90 7.31
C VAL A 204 -5.72 -14.86 6.46
N LEU A 205 -4.87 -13.86 6.67
CA LEU A 205 -3.62 -13.66 5.93
C LEU A 205 -2.41 -13.79 6.88
N PRO A 206 -1.41 -14.63 6.57
CA PRO A 206 -0.13 -14.62 7.29
C PRO A 206 0.76 -13.49 6.76
N TYR A 207 1.49 -12.77 7.61
CA TYR A 207 2.31 -11.61 7.19
C TYR A 207 3.81 -11.68 7.55
N SER A 208 4.28 -12.80 8.09
CA SER A 208 5.71 -13.05 8.35
C SER A 208 6.03 -14.52 8.60
#